data_AF-G8SF69-F1
#
_entry.id   AF-G8SF69-F1
#
_cell.length_a   1.000
_cell.length_b   1.000
_cell.length_c   1.000
_cell.angle_alpha   90.00
_cell.angle_beta   90.00
_cell.angle_gamma   90.00
#
_symmetry.space_group_name_H-M   'P 1'
#
loop_
_entity.id
_entity.type
_entity.pdbx_description
1 polymer ?
#
loop_
_entity_poly.entity_id
_entity_poly.type
_entity_poly.pdbx_seq_one_letter_code
_entity_poly.pdbx_strand_id
1 'polypeptide(L)'
;MDARAAVGDFPYVWAWSTRTFEYPGVRVRVPWFGDGVDRASQPCRVLVRGGMNSALIEFADGYRVLTSRGGIRRAKSTSSEPATRLS
;
A
#
# COMPACT_ATOMS: atom_id res chain seq x y z
N MET A 1 17.80 15.15 -1.66
CA MET A 1 16.42 14.66 -1.74
C MET A 1 16.48 13.33 -2.47
N ASP A 2 16.79 12.25 -1.76
CA ASP A 2 16.97 10.92 -2.35
C ASP A 2 16.20 9.91 -1.51
N ALA A 3 14.93 9.73 -1.82
CA ALA A 3 14.10 8.68 -1.24
C ALA A 3 13.87 7.59 -2.29
N ARG A 4 14.97 7.01 -2.81
CA ARG A 4 14.89 5.65 -3.34
C ARG A 4 14.75 4.72 -2.15
N ALA A 5 13.54 4.64 -1.60
CA ALA A 5 13.22 3.63 -0.60
C ALA A 5 13.56 2.26 -1.20
N ALA A 6 14.60 1.63 -0.67
CA ALA A 6 15.03 0.33 -1.16
C ALA A 6 13.86 -0.65 -1.02
N VAL A 7 13.71 -1.55 -1.98
CA VAL A 7 12.69 -2.61 -2.00
C VAL A 7 12.73 -3.50 -0.74
N GLY A 8 13.76 -3.36 0.12
CA GLY A 8 13.85 -3.97 1.45
C GLY A 8 13.09 -3.26 2.58
N ASP A 9 12.86 -1.94 2.52
CA ASP A 9 12.24 -1.18 3.62
C ASP A 9 10.70 -1.31 3.65
N PHE A 10 10.09 -1.50 2.49
CA PHE A 10 8.63 -1.58 2.30
C PHE A 10 8.25 -2.89 1.61
N PRO A 11 8.27 -4.03 2.34
CA PRO A 11 8.09 -5.36 1.76
C PRO A 11 6.66 -5.68 1.33
N TYR A 12 5.72 -4.76 1.57
CA TYR A 12 4.31 -4.93 1.24
C TYR A 12 3.84 -3.88 0.25
N VAL A 13 2.72 -4.15 -0.40
CA VAL A 13 1.96 -3.19 -1.21
C VAL A 13 0.54 -3.11 -0.69
N TRP A 14 -0.01 -1.91 -0.68
CA TRP A 14 -1.41 -1.70 -0.36
C TRP A 14 -2.29 -2.03 -1.58
N ALA A 15 -3.33 -2.85 -1.39
CA ALA A 15 -4.11 -3.41 -2.49
C ALA A 15 -5.42 -2.68 -2.77
N TRP A 16 -5.93 -1.91 -1.81
CA TRP A 16 -7.26 -1.31 -1.93
C TRP A 16 -7.18 0.13 -2.42
N SER A 17 -7.88 0.42 -3.52
CA SER A 17 -7.91 1.77 -4.11
C SER A 17 -8.95 2.63 -3.40
N THR A 18 -10.14 2.61 -3.95
CA THR A 18 -11.22 3.53 -3.64
C THR A 18 -12.43 2.71 -3.24
N ARG A 19 -13.22 3.28 -2.36
CA ARG A 19 -14.50 2.72 -1.93
C ARG A 19 -15.61 3.62 -2.41
N THR A 20 -16.67 2.99 -2.90
CA THR A 20 -17.88 3.68 -3.31
C THR A 20 -18.84 3.70 -2.13
N PHE A 21 -19.27 4.89 -1.73
CA PHE A 21 -20.36 5.07 -0.79
C PHE A 21 -21.60 5.50 -1.55
N GLU A 22 -22.72 4.91 -1.16
CA GLU A 22 -24.03 5.32 -1.63
C GLU A 22 -24.79 5.87 -0.43
N TYR A 23 -25.17 7.14 -0.54
CA TYR A 23 -26.13 7.81 0.34
C TYR A 23 -27.39 8.06 -0.49
N PRO A 24 -28.59 8.21 0.11
CA PRO A 24 -29.81 8.43 -0.65
C PRO A 24 -29.64 9.55 -1.70
N GLY A 25 -29.71 9.18 -2.98
CA GLY A 25 -29.56 10.10 -4.12
C GLY A 25 -28.13 10.53 -4.48
N VAL A 26 -27.09 10.04 -3.80
CA VAL A 26 -25.71 10.48 -4.00
C VAL A 26 -24.75 9.29 -3.99
N ARG A 27 -24.00 9.11 -5.08
CA ARG A 27 -22.93 8.12 -5.20
C ARG A 27 -21.57 8.82 -5.23
N VAL A 28 -20.72 8.54 -4.24
CA VAL A 28 -19.38 9.15 -4.13
C VAL A 28 -18.32 8.05 -4.11
N ARG A 29 -17.24 8.29 -4.85
CA ARG A 29 -16.03 7.47 -4.82
C ARG A 29 -14.97 8.20 -4.02
N VAL A 30 -14.50 7.60 -2.93
CA VAL A 30 -13.45 8.18 -2.08
C VAL A 30 -12.28 7.20 -1.95
N PRO A 31 -11.05 7.69 -1.77
CA PRO A 31 -9.92 6.82 -1.42
C PRO A 31 -10.20 6.03 -0.15
N TRP A 32 -9.55 4.86 -0.03
CA TRP A 32 -9.82 3.93 1.07
C TRP A 32 -9.70 4.59 2.45
N PHE A 33 -8.71 5.46 2.64
CA PHE A 33 -8.46 6.13 3.91
C PHE A 33 -9.26 7.42 4.09
N GLY A 34 -9.92 7.93 3.05
CA GLY A 34 -10.65 9.21 3.10
C GLY A 34 -9.75 10.44 3.21
N ASP A 35 -8.43 10.30 3.01
CA ASP A 35 -7.42 11.35 3.03
C ASP A 35 -7.29 12.09 1.68
N GLY A 36 -8.12 11.76 0.69
CA GLY A 36 -8.05 12.33 -0.66
C GLY A 36 -6.96 11.73 -1.54
N VAL A 37 -6.19 10.75 -1.06
CA VAL A 37 -5.10 10.11 -1.82
C VAL A 37 -5.40 8.63 -2.07
N ASP A 38 -5.47 8.22 -3.34
CA ASP A 38 -5.50 6.80 -3.68
C ASP A 38 -4.10 6.18 -3.52
N ARG A 39 -4.00 5.21 -2.59
CA ARG A 39 -2.75 4.56 -2.22
C ARG A 39 -2.64 3.13 -2.74
N ALA A 40 -3.53 2.70 -3.65
CA ALA A 40 -3.40 1.39 -4.27
C ALA A 40 -2.02 1.22 -4.94
N SER A 41 -1.49 0.01 -4.82
CA SER A 41 -0.17 -0.43 -5.30
C SER A 41 1.02 0.32 -4.70
N GLN A 42 0.82 1.25 -3.75
CA GLN A 42 1.93 1.92 -3.10
C GLN A 42 2.64 0.97 -2.12
N PRO A 43 4.00 0.99 -2.10
CA PRO A 43 4.77 0.24 -1.12
C PRO A 43 4.48 0.70 0.31
N CYS A 44 4.35 -0.25 1.22
CA CYS A 44 4.14 -0.01 2.64
C CYS A 44 4.90 -1.04 3.50
N ARG A 45 5.10 -0.67 4.78
CA ARG A 45 5.68 -1.55 5.81
C ARG A 45 4.74 -1.63 6.99
N VAL A 46 4.74 -2.78 7.66
CA VAL A 46 3.96 -2.97 8.89
C VAL A 46 4.86 -2.60 10.07
N LEU A 47 4.45 -1.60 10.84
CA LEU A 47 5.16 -1.18 12.06
C LEU A 47 4.75 -2.04 13.25
N VAL A 48 3.45 -2.28 13.42
CA VAL A 48 2.88 -3.03 14.55
C VAL A 48 1.70 -3.87 14.08
N ARG A 49 1.54 -5.08 14.62
CA ARG A 49 0.35 -5.94 14.43
C ARG A 49 -0.49 -5.90 15.71
N GLY A 50 -1.78 -5.62 15.57
CA GLY A 50 -2.73 -5.70 16.68
C GLY A 50 -3.24 -7.12 16.90
N GLY A 51 -4.11 -7.31 17.90
CA GLY A 51 -4.67 -8.61 18.25
C GLY A 51 -5.62 -9.18 17.18
N MET A 52 -6.54 -8.37 16.65
CA MET A 52 -7.47 -8.80 15.60
C MET A 52 -6.85 -8.64 14.20
N ASN A 53 -7.63 -8.22 13.21
CA ASN A 53 -7.15 -8.02 11.84
C ASN A 53 -6.49 -6.67 11.63
N SER A 54 -6.00 -6.02 12.68
CA SER A 54 -5.45 -4.67 12.62
C SER A 54 -3.93 -4.67 12.49
N ALA A 55 -3.41 -3.67 11.77
CA ALA A 55 -1.99 -3.35 11.70
C ALA A 55 -1.78 -1.85 11.51
N LEU A 56 -0.75 -1.31 12.15
CA LEU A 56 -0.23 0.01 11.85
C LEU A 56 0.74 -0.13 10.69
N ILE A 57 0.46 0.55 9.58
CA ILE A 57 1.33 0.59 8.41
C ILE A 57 1.91 1.98 8.20
N GLU A 58 3.06 2.03 7.54
CA GLU A 58 3.70 3.25 7.07
C GLU A 58 4.01 3.14 5.58
N PHE A 59 3.71 4.21 4.84
CA PHE A 59 4.02 4.35 3.42
C PHE A 59 5.35 5.09 3.22
N ALA A 60 5.89 5.05 1.99
CA ALA A 60 7.17 5.67 1.66
C ALA A 60 7.20 7.21 1.84
N ASP A 61 6.04 7.88 1.82
CA ASP A 61 5.88 9.31 2.09
C ASP A 61 5.81 9.65 3.59
N GLY A 62 5.94 8.65 4.47
CA GLY A 62 5.82 8.80 5.92
C GLY A 62 4.39 8.78 6.45
N TYR A 63 3.38 8.61 5.59
CA TYR A 63 1.99 8.48 6.04
C TYR A 63 1.80 7.20 6.86
N ARG A 64 1.20 7.33 8.05
CA ARG A 64 0.93 6.22 8.97
C ARG A 64 -0.55 6.06 9.21
N VAL A 65 -1.04 4.83 9.15
CA VAL A 65 -2.47 4.55 9.36
C VAL A 65 -2.70 3.18 10.01
N LEU A 66 -3.62 3.14 10.98
CA LEU A 66 -4.14 1.90 11.53
C LEU A 66 -5.22 1.37 10.60
N THR A 67 -5.02 0.17 10.06
CA THR A 67 -5.92 -0.41 9.07
C THR A 67 -6.07 -1.91 9.24
N SER A 68 -6.97 -2.50 8.46
CA SER A 68 -7.11 -3.94 8.35
C SER A 68 -5.97 -4.54 7.52
N ARG A 69 -5.41 -5.68 7.95
CA ARG A 69 -4.39 -6.44 7.20
C ARG A 69 -4.93 -6.99 5.89
N GLY A 70 -6.26 -7.02 5.72
CA GLY A 70 -6.92 -7.48 4.49
C GLY A 70 -6.50 -6.72 3.23
N GLY A 71 -6.05 -5.47 3.36
CA GLY A 71 -5.55 -4.66 2.24
C GLY A 71 -4.04 -4.76 2.01
N ILE A 72 -3.30 -5.49 2.84
CA ILE A 72 -1.84 -5.62 2.74
C ILE A 72 -1.50 -6.85 1.89
N ARG A 73 -0.66 -6.70 0.87
CA ARG A 73 -0.15 -7.81 0.04
C ARG A 73 1.37 -7.80 0.05
N ARG A 74 2.02 -8.95 -0.08
CA ARG A 74 3.49 -8.99 -0.25
C ARG A 74 3.84 -8.38 -1.60
N ALA A 75 4.85 -7.53 -1.64
CA ALA A 75 5.45 -7.12 -2.89
C ALA A 75 6.01 -8.37 -3.58
N LYS A 76 5.72 -8.55 -4.88
CA LYS A 76 6.43 -9.58 -5.66
C LYS A 76 7.87 -9.11 -5.80
N SER A 77 8.82 -9.90 -5.33
CA SER A 77 10.23 -9.68 -5.61
C SER A 77 10.43 -9.85 -7.11
N THR A 78 10.46 -8.74 -7.85
CA THR A 78 10.91 -8.76 -9.25
C THR A 78 12.40 -8.99 -9.25
N SER A 79 12.83 -10.22 -9.00
CA SER A 79 14.16 -10.70 -9.34
C SER A 79 14.13 -11.06 -10.82
N SER A 80 14.18 -10.04 -11.68
CA SER A 80 14.43 -10.21 -13.10
C SER A 80 15.72 -9.48 -13.43
N GLU A 81 16.84 -10.16 -13.18
CA GLU A 81 18.07 -9.91 -13.90
C GLU A 81 17.74 -10.03 -15.41
N PRO A 82 17.98 -9.01 -16.25
CA PRO A 82 17.87 -9.24 -17.68
C PRO A 82 18.97 -10.23 -18.03
N ALA A 83 18.61 -11.39 -18.57
CA ALA A 83 19.58 -12.30 -19.15
C ALA A 83 20.35 -11.53 -20.25
N THR A 84 21.52 -10.99 -19.89
CA THR A 84 22.46 -10.41 -20.83
C THR A 84 22.88 -11.55 -21.77
N ARG A 85 22.23 -11.61 -22.92
CA ARG A 85 22.73 -12.32 -24.09
C ARG A 85 23.96 -11.55 -24.57
N LEU A 86 25.14 -11.89 -24.07
CA LEU A 86 26.38 -11.62 -24.78
C LEU A 86 26.47 -12.67 -25.90
N SER A 87 26.44 -12.20 -27.15
CA SER A 87 26.81 -12.94 -28.36
C SER A 87 28.09 -12.33 -28.91
#